data_AF-A0A953ZYQ2-F1
#
_entry.id   AF-A0A953ZYQ2-F1
#
_cell.length_a   1.000
_cell.length_b   1.000
_cell.length_c   1.000
_cell.angle_alpha   90.00
_cell.angle_beta   90.00
_cell.angle_gamma   90.00
#
_symmetry.space_group_name_H-M   'P 1'
#
loop_
_entity.id
_entity.type
_entity.pdbx_description
1 polymer ?
#
loop_
_entity_poly.entity_id
_entity_poly.type
_entity_poly.pdbx_seq_one_letter_code
_entity_poly.pdbx_strand_id
1 'polypeptide(L)'
;MKLKDRALAPYRIELLEQAFRCVSKMPEMPHIKDRSTAQYKVVEAMLRLHQPARASARFEQVHNWRQGLCHAALAEYCAEHGSRGAVAPHIDAGKRIAESVRSDEDGQEWYRDRIRARIARALLLLGERAEATKYAGVVVSELGAIEAIRARQLEATRIQEQLELLDKVAAQRDFDLTNNAIGVCLELYARFYQDANHRGSIRRRVEASFTHLPVNVRFDALVRLGNVAAEHADKPEAASLAKAAAAQLEAGRWLPGARVVMDARLAELLHRAGDSARAREVLAQAQKLFDAQREQIQSFDRAESLRPIAEAYQAIGDTAAALAIYRRAVEDGAENPNARPRAEDLAATCCSMAVHGVEPDAGLRARLSAIENGLKDPW
;
A
#
# COMPACT_ATOMS: atom_id res chain seq x y z
N MET A 1 27.09 8.35 -5.11
CA MET A 1 26.82 7.07 -5.81
C MET A 1 25.62 7.29 -6.73
N LYS A 2 25.69 6.95 -8.02
CA LYS A 2 24.54 7.09 -8.92
C LYS A 2 23.51 6.01 -8.61
N LEU A 3 22.25 6.40 -8.41
CA LEU A 3 21.13 5.46 -8.29
C LEU A 3 21.03 4.63 -9.58
N LYS A 4 20.75 3.33 -9.45
CA LYS A 4 20.65 2.42 -10.58
C LYS A 4 19.35 1.62 -10.50
N ASP A 5 18.64 1.59 -11.62
CA ASP A 5 17.45 0.78 -11.78
C ASP A 5 17.80 -0.71 -11.95
N ARG A 6 16.99 -1.59 -11.36
CA ARG A 6 17.07 -3.02 -11.67
C ARG A 6 16.44 -3.31 -13.04
N ALA A 7 16.91 -4.35 -13.70
CA ALA A 7 16.33 -4.79 -14.97
C ALA A 7 14.84 -5.11 -14.77
N LEU A 8 14.00 -4.62 -15.69
CA LEU A 8 12.55 -4.79 -15.66
C LEU A 8 12.06 -5.00 -17.09
N ALA A 9 10.99 -5.78 -17.25
CA ALA A 9 10.38 -5.98 -18.56
C ALA A 9 9.95 -4.63 -19.18
N PRO A 10 10.21 -4.39 -20.48
CA PRO A 10 9.94 -3.09 -21.12
C PRO A 10 8.51 -2.58 -20.91
N TYR A 11 7.51 -3.45 -21.02
CA TYR A 11 6.10 -3.07 -20.83
C TYR A 11 5.81 -2.48 -19.45
N ARG A 12 6.50 -2.94 -18.39
CA ARG A 12 6.29 -2.40 -17.04
C ARG A 12 6.84 -0.98 -16.93
N ILE A 13 7.96 -0.69 -17.60
CA ILE A 13 8.52 0.66 -17.68
C ILE A 13 7.56 1.56 -18.47
N GLU A 14 7.09 1.11 -19.63
CA GLU A 14 6.13 1.84 -20.46
C GLU A 14 4.86 2.21 -19.68
N LEU A 15 4.31 1.24 -18.92
CA LEU A 15 3.14 1.46 -18.07
C LEU A 15 3.39 2.51 -16.97
N LEU A 16 4.54 2.46 -16.28
CA LEU A 16 4.88 3.45 -15.25
C LEU A 16 5.09 4.85 -15.84
N GLU A 17 5.72 4.94 -17.00
CA GLU A 17 5.90 6.20 -17.72
C GLU A 17 4.57 6.76 -18.22
N GLN A 18 3.70 5.90 -18.76
CA GLN A 18 2.34 6.26 -19.15
C GLN A 18 1.54 6.75 -17.95
N ALA A 19 1.58 6.03 -16.83
CA ALA A 19 0.91 6.44 -15.60
C ALA A 19 1.34 7.85 -15.18
N PHE A 20 2.65 8.11 -15.14
CA PHE A 20 3.17 9.43 -14.76
C PHE A 20 2.76 10.54 -15.75
N ARG A 21 2.83 10.28 -17.05
CA ARG A 21 2.37 11.23 -18.08
C ARG A 21 0.89 11.56 -17.92
N CYS A 22 0.03 10.55 -17.73
CA CYS A 22 -1.42 10.73 -17.58
C CYS A 22 -1.76 11.70 -16.45
N VAL A 23 -1.21 11.48 -15.25
CA VAL A 23 -1.51 12.35 -14.10
C VAL A 23 -0.86 13.72 -14.21
N SER A 24 0.24 13.83 -14.96
CA SER A 24 0.92 15.11 -15.20
C SER A 24 0.18 15.98 -16.23
N LYS A 25 -0.80 15.44 -16.98
CA LYS A 25 -1.69 16.24 -17.83
C LYS A 25 -2.69 17.07 -17.01
N MET A 26 -2.97 16.69 -15.76
CA MET A 26 -3.81 17.49 -14.87
C MET A 26 -3.20 18.90 -14.71
N PRO A 27 -3.97 19.99 -14.89
CA PRO A 27 -3.51 21.34 -14.62
C PRO A 27 -3.07 21.45 -13.17
N GLU A 28 -2.04 22.26 -12.92
CA GLU A 28 -1.60 22.51 -11.55
C GLU A 28 -2.66 23.25 -10.75
N MET A 29 -3.29 24.29 -11.32
CA MET A 29 -4.43 24.96 -10.69
C MET A 29 -5.71 24.58 -11.41
N PRO A 30 -6.79 24.19 -10.70
CA PRO A 30 -6.90 24.03 -9.23
C PRO A 30 -6.46 22.66 -8.68
N HIS A 31 -5.91 21.75 -9.50
CA HIS A 31 -5.78 20.32 -9.17
C HIS A 31 -4.44 19.88 -8.55
N ILE A 32 -3.61 20.79 -8.03
CA ILE A 32 -2.26 20.51 -7.50
C ILE A 32 -2.26 19.40 -6.45
N LYS A 33 -3.30 19.33 -5.62
CA LYS A 33 -3.43 18.28 -4.60
C LYS A 33 -3.57 16.90 -5.23
N ASP A 34 -4.47 16.74 -6.18
CA ASP A 34 -4.82 15.46 -6.79
C ASP A 34 -3.69 15.01 -7.73
N ARG A 35 -3.19 15.93 -8.56
CA ARG A 35 -2.01 15.72 -9.41
C ARG A 35 -0.81 15.24 -8.60
N SER A 36 -0.39 15.98 -7.58
CA SER A 36 0.78 15.59 -6.78
C SER A 36 0.54 14.29 -6.00
N THR A 37 -0.70 14.00 -5.57
CA THR A 37 -1.05 12.72 -4.93
C THR A 37 -0.84 11.56 -5.89
N ALA A 38 -1.39 11.67 -7.10
CA ALA A 38 -1.32 10.62 -8.09
C ALA A 38 0.12 10.43 -8.62
N GLN A 39 0.87 11.51 -8.87
CA GLN A 39 2.29 11.43 -9.24
C GLN A 39 3.13 10.74 -8.15
N TYR A 40 2.90 11.05 -6.88
CA TYR A 40 3.60 10.39 -5.77
C TYR A 40 3.27 8.89 -5.70
N LYS A 41 2.00 8.48 -5.91
CA LYS A 41 1.65 7.05 -6.01
C LYS A 41 2.42 6.34 -7.13
N VAL A 42 2.61 6.99 -8.28
CA VAL A 42 3.43 6.43 -9.38
C VAL A 42 4.91 6.32 -8.96
N VAL A 43 5.45 7.31 -8.25
CA VAL A 43 6.81 7.26 -7.68
C VAL A 43 6.96 6.08 -6.72
N GLU A 44 5.97 5.82 -5.86
CA GLU A 44 5.99 4.65 -4.96
C GLU A 44 5.95 3.33 -5.74
N ALA A 45 5.16 3.24 -6.81
CA ALA A 45 5.16 2.07 -7.69
C ALA A 45 6.53 1.85 -8.38
N MET A 46 7.20 2.92 -8.80
CA MET A 46 8.57 2.85 -9.34
C MET A 46 9.57 2.31 -8.29
N LEU A 47 9.50 2.79 -7.05
CA LEU A 47 10.37 2.30 -5.96
C LEU A 47 10.08 0.83 -5.61
N ARG A 48 8.81 0.42 -5.59
CA ARG A 48 8.40 -1.00 -5.39
C ARG A 48 8.95 -1.93 -6.47
N LEU A 49 9.13 -1.42 -7.70
CA LEU A 49 9.73 -2.14 -8.82
C LEU A 49 11.24 -1.91 -8.96
N HIS A 50 11.88 -1.40 -7.90
CA HIS A 50 13.32 -1.13 -7.83
C HIS A 50 13.83 -0.23 -8.97
N GLN A 51 13.07 0.82 -9.28
CA GLN A 51 13.42 1.86 -10.27
C GLN A 51 13.76 3.21 -9.59
N PRO A 52 14.74 3.28 -8.66
CA PRO A 52 15.04 4.50 -7.90
C PRO A 52 15.58 5.64 -8.76
N ALA A 53 16.30 5.37 -9.85
CA ALA A 53 16.82 6.42 -10.71
C ALA A 53 15.66 7.10 -11.47
N ARG A 54 14.76 6.30 -12.05
CA ARG A 54 13.52 6.80 -12.67
C ARG A 54 12.63 7.54 -11.70
N ALA A 55 12.43 7.02 -10.48
CA ALA A 55 11.66 7.70 -9.45
C ALA A 55 12.26 9.08 -9.14
N SER A 56 13.57 9.16 -8.86
CA SER A 56 14.24 10.42 -8.52
C SER A 56 14.13 11.48 -9.63
N ALA A 57 14.18 11.07 -10.90
CA ALA A 57 14.04 11.95 -12.06
C ALA A 57 12.62 12.53 -12.24
N ARG A 58 11.67 12.24 -11.33
CA ARG A 58 10.31 12.79 -11.34
C ARG A 58 10.03 13.76 -10.20
N PHE A 59 10.93 13.87 -9.22
CA PHE A 59 10.65 14.62 -7.98
C PHE A 59 10.40 16.10 -8.23
N GLU A 60 11.13 16.71 -9.16
CA GLU A 60 10.95 18.13 -9.53
C GLU A 60 9.58 18.41 -10.17
N GLN A 61 8.91 17.38 -10.71
CA GLN A 61 7.59 17.50 -11.32
C GLN A 61 6.45 17.26 -10.31
N VAL A 62 6.78 16.78 -9.10
CA VAL A 62 5.85 16.65 -7.98
C VAL A 62 5.93 17.94 -7.19
N HIS A 63 4.86 18.72 -7.20
CA HIS A 63 4.80 19.99 -6.47
C HIS A 63 4.17 19.79 -5.09
N ASN A 64 4.18 20.84 -4.26
CA ASN A 64 3.76 20.84 -2.84
C ASN A 64 4.59 19.91 -1.93
N TRP A 65 4.16 19.78 -0.68
CA TRP A 65 4.85 18.99 0.36
C TRP A 65 5.08 17.51 -0.02
N ARG A 66 4.32 16.95 -0.99
CA ARG A 66 4.53 15.58 -1.48
C ARG A 66 5.86 15.40 -2.20
N GLN A 67 6.50 16.48 -2.66
CA GLN A 67 7.90 16.41 -3.09
C GLN A 67 8.79 15.92 -1.94
N GLY A 68 8.58 16.43 -0.72
CA GLY A 68 9.25 15.98 0.49
C GLY A 68 9.00 14.50 0.79
N LEU A 69 7.78 14.01 0.54
CA LEU A 69 7.48 12.58 0.64
C LEU A 69 8.22 11.74 -0.39
N CYS A 70 8.40 12.23 -1.63
CA CYS A 70 9.17 11.52 -2.64
C CYS A 70 10.63 11.37 -2.21
N HIS A 71 11.24 12.44 -1.70
CA HIS A 71 12.60 12.41 -1.13
C HIS A 71 12.69 11.43 0.04
N ALA A 72 11.78 11.51 1.01
CA ALA A 72 11.80 10.63 2.16
C ALA A 72 11.54 9.16 1.79
N ALA A 73 10.69 8.88 0.79
CA ALA A 73 10.45 7.54 0.26
C ALA A 73 11.72 6.93 -0.35
N LEU A 74 12.47 7.72 -1.12
CA LEU A 74 13.71 7.25 -1.72
C LEU A 74 14.84 7.10 -0.70
N ALA A 75 14.88 7.95 0.33
CA ALA A 75 15.78 7.77 1.46
C ALA A 75 15.51 6.44 2.18
N GLU A 76 14.24 6.15 2.48
CA GLU A 76 13.79 4.89 3.08
C GLU A 76 14.16 3.69 2.19
N TYR A 77 13.83 3.73 0.90
CA TYR A 77 14.21 2.70 -0.08
C TYR A 77 15.73 2.46 -0.11
N CYS A 78 16.52 3.54 -0.19
CA CYS A 78 17.98 3.44 -0.26
C CYS A 78 18.57 2.84 1.03
N ALA A 79 18.01 3.19 2.20
CA ALA A 79 18.43 2.65 3.48
C ALA A 79 18.14 1.14 3.57
N GLU A 80 16.96 0.70 3.13
CA GLU A 80 16.56 -0.71 3.11
C GLU A 80 17.40 -1.56 2.13
N HIS A 81 17.79 -0.98 0.98
CA HIS A 81 18.48 -1.69 -0.10
C HIS A 81 20.00 -1.47 -0.12
N GLY A 82 20.59 -1.04 1.01
CA GLY A 82 22.04 -0.92 1.18
C GLY A 82 22.72 0.24 0.42
N SER A 83 21.96 1.13 -0.20
CA SER A 83 22.47 2.30 -0.94
C SER A 83 22.73 3.50 -0.02
N ARG A 84 23.44 3.27 1.10
CA ARG A 84 23.60 4.24 2.20
C ARG A 84 24.11 5.61 1.75
N GLY A 85 25.08 5.64 0.82
CA GLY A 85 25.65 6.89 0.31
C GLY A 85 24.71 7.76 -0.52
N ALA A 86 23.51 7.29 -0.85
CA ALA A 86 22.47 8.08 -1.50
C ALA A 86 21.43 8.65 -0.52
N VAL A 87 21.43 8.23 0.75
CA VAL A 87 20.34 8.54 1.69
C VAL A 87 20.38 9.99 2.18
N ALA A 88 21.55 10.48 2.63
CA ALA A 88 21.66 11.78 3.29
C ALA A 88 21.11 12.97 2.47
N PRO A 89 21.43 13.14 1.17
CA PRO A 89 20.88 14.25 0.38
C PRO A 89 19.35 14.25 0.29
N HIS A 90 18.73 13.05 0.27
CA HIS A 90 17.27 12.93 0.22
C HIS A 90 16.63 13.15 1.60
N ILE A 91 17.30 12.74 2.69
CA ILE A 91 16.88 13.13 4.04
C ILE A 91 16.89 14.66 4.17
N ASP A 92 17.98 15.33 3.80
CA ASP A 92 18.12 16.79 3.95
C ASP A 92 17.10 17.55 3.11
N ALA A 93 16.85 17.12 1.87
CA ALA A 93 15.80 17.69 1.04
C ALA A 93 14.40 17.49 1.66
N GLY A 94 14.11 16.30 2.17
CA GLY A 94 12.86 16.02 2.89
C GLY A 94 12.69 16.89 4.14
N LYS A 95 13.75 17.05 4.95
CA LYS A 95 13.75 17.91 6.15
C LYS A 95 13.43 19.36 5.78
N ARG A 96 14.15 19.92 4.79
CA ARG A 96 13.92 21.31 4.33
C ARG A 96 12.49 21.54 3.88
N ILE A 97 11.91 20.61 3.12
CA ILE A 97 10.52 20.73 2.67
C ILE A 97 9.57 20.63 3.86
N ALA A 98 9.77 19.66 4.75
CA ALA A 98 8.96 19.52 5.97
C ALA A 98 8.98 20.77 6.86
N GLU A 99 10.13 21.43 6.99
CA GLU A 99 10.29 22.67 7.75
C GLU A 99 9.70 23.90 7.04
N SER A 100 9.63 23.87 5.70
CA SER A 100 9.00 24.94 4.90
C SER A 100 7.47 24.90 4.90
N VAL A 101 6.87 23.77 5.29
CA VAL A 101 5.41 23.66 5.48
C VAL A 101 5.03 24.56 6.64
N ARG A 102 4.40 25.70 6.31
CA ARG A 102 3.99 26.68 7.31
C ARG A 102 2.93 26.07 8.22
N SER A 103 3.10 26.29 9.52
CA SER A 103 2.07 26.04 10.52
C SER A 103 1.04 27.17 10.42
N ASP A 104 0.18 27.09 9.42
CA ASP A 104 -0.98 27.99 9.32
C ASP A 104 -2.10 27.47 10.24
N GLU A 105 -3.02 28.35 10.66
CA GLU A 105 -4.13 28.06 11.59
C GLU A 105 -5.03 26.88 11.17
N ASP A 106 -4.94 26.43 9.91
CA ASP A 106 -5.70 25.32 9.32
C ASP A 106 -5.12 23.90 9.57
N GLY A 107 -4.13 23.73 10.47
CA GLY A 107 -3.73 22.40 10.94
C GLY A 107 -2.93 21.55 9.93
N GLN A 108 -2.03 22.17 9.16
CA GLN A 108 -1.15 21.49 8.19
C GLN A 108 0.02 20.69 8.80
N GLU A 109 0.08 20.58 10.13
CA GLU A 109 1.17 19.92 10.88
C GLU A 109 1.36 18.45 10.49
N TRP A 110 0.29 17.76 10.11
CA TRP A 110 0.34 16.35 9.72
C TRP A 110 1.10 16.12 8.40
N TYR A 111 1.16 17.10 7.49
CA TYR A 111 1.97 16.99 6.25
C TYR A 111 3.46 16.89 6.56
N ARG A 112 3.93 17.79 7.43
CA ARG A 112 5.29 17.81 7.95
C ARG A 112 5.61 16.50 8.66
N ASP A 113 4.70 16.06 9.52
CA ASP A 113 4.89 14.87 10.34
C ASP A 113 4.96 13.59 9.51
N ARG A 114 4.19 13.49 8.41
CA ARG A 114 4.27 12.36 7.48
C ARG A 114 5.63 12.27 6.79
N ILE A 115 6.21 13.40 6.39
CA ILE A 115 7.58 13.45 5.83
C ILE A 115 8.60 13.02 6.90
N ARG A 116 8.49 13.60 8.10
CA ARG A 116 9.36 13.30 9.24
C ARG A 116 9.31 11.82 9.64
N ALA A 117 8.14 11.20 9.63
CA ALA A 117 7.97 9.80 9.95
C ALA A 117 8.69 8.88 8.96
N ARG A 118 8.61 9.15 7.64
CA ARG A 118 9.40 8.39 6.65
C ARG A 118 10.90 8.60 6.83
N ILE A 119 11.34 9.82 7.13
CA ILE A 119 12.76 10.12 7.44
C ILE A 119 13.22 9.32 8.66
N ALA A 120 12.42 9.28 9.73
CA ALA A 120 12.73 8.51 10.93
C ALA A 120 12.90 7.02 10.63
N ARG A 121 12.05 6.44 9.76
CA ARG A 121 12.19 5.05 9.31
C ARG A 121 13.49 4.83 8.52
N ALA A 122 13.85 5.73 7.61
CA ALA A 122 15.12 5.66 6.90
C ALA A 122 16.33 5.68 7.86
N LEU A 123 16.31 6.56 8.86
CA LEU A 123 17.36 6.66 9.90
C LEU A 123 17.45 5.38 10.74
N LEU A 124 16.32 4.80 11.14
CA LEU A 124 16.28 3.52 11.86
C LEU A 124 16.90 2.39 11.03
N LEU A 125 16.61 2.31 9.73
CA LEU A 125 17.20 1.33 8.81
C LEU A 125 18.71 1.52 8.63
N LEU A 126 19.22 2.76 8.76
CA LEU A 126 20.66 3.04 8.78
C LEU A 126 21.34 2.67 10.11
N GLY A 127 20.56 2.47 11.18
CA GLY A 127 21.06 2.26 12.54
C GLY A 127 21.22 3.56 13.35
N GLU A 128 20.79 4.70 12.82
CA GLU A 128 20.92 6.03 13.43
C GLU A 128 19.79 6.29 14.44
N ARG A 129 19.69 5.43 15.45
CA ARG A 129 18.58 5.43 16.43
C ARG A 129 18.44 6.77 17.16
N ALA A 130 19.55 7.40 17.54
CA ALA A 130 19.55 8.68 18.24
C ALA A 130 18.95 9.81 17.39
N GLU A 131 19.26 9.84 16.09
CA GLU A 131 18.69 10.82 15.17
C GLU A 131 17.21 10.55 14.91
N ALA A 132 16.82 9.28 14.76
CA ALA A 132 15.42 8.90 14.59
C ALA A 132 14.54 9.32 15.77
N THR A 133 15.05 9.29 17.01
CA THR A 133 14.31 9.71 18.21
C THR A 133 13.91 11.19 18.20
N LYS A 134 14.62 12.05 17.45
CA LYS A 134 14.23 13.46 17.28
C LYS A 134 12.87 13.63 16.61
N TYR A 135 12.35 12.57 15.98
CA TYR A 135 11.04 12.54 15.32
C TYR A 135 9.98 11.82 16.15
N ALA A 136 10.19 11.59 17.44
CA ALA A 136 9.20 10.97 18.33
C ALA A 136 7.94 11.84 18.57
N GLY A 137 8.00 13.14 18.23
CA GLY A 137 6.88 14.08 18.38
C GLY A 137 5.95 14.18 17.16
N VAL A 138 6.00 13.24 16.22
CA VAL A 138 5.01 13.19 15.12
C VAL A 138 3.63 12.77 15.63
N VAL A 139 2.58 13.12 14.89
CA VAL A 139 1.21 12.65 15.17
C VAL A 139 1.12 11.13 15.39
N VAL A 140 0.20 10.72 16.27
CA VAL A 140 0.05 9.32 16.72
C VAL A 140 -0.13 8.35 15.55
N SER A 141 -0.88 8.73 14.52
CA SER A 141 -1.11 7.89 13.33
C SER A 141 0.17 7.54 12.56
N GLU A 142 1.24 8.31 12.70
CA GLU A 142 2.53 8.06 12.05
C GLU A 142 3.52 7.28 12.95
N LEU A 143 3.33 7.30 14.28
CA LEU A 143 4.20 6.62 15.23
C LEU A 143 4.22 5.10 15.02
N GLY A 144 3.07 4.49 14.70
CA GLY A 144 2.99 3.05 14.47
C GLY A 144 3.94 2.54 13.39
N ALA A 145 4.12 3.31 12.32
CA ALA A 145 5.05 2.94 11.24
C ALA A 145 6.52 3.04 11.66
N ILE A 146 6.86 3.95 12.57
CA ILE A 146 8.21 4.08 13.14
C ILE A 146 8.49 2.90 14.09
N GLU A 147 7.54 2.60 14.99
CA GLU A 147 7.65 1.48 15.93
C GLU A 147 7.72 0.12 15.22
N ALA A 148 7.00 -0.04 14.11
CA ALA A 148 7.08 -1.23 13.26
C ALA A 148 8.52 -1.50 12.77
N ILE A 149 9.27 -0.48 12.35
CA ILE A 149 10.68 -0.64 11.95
C ILE A 149 11.57 -0.96 13.14
N ARG A 150 11.31 -0.38 14.33
CA ARG A 150 12.03 -0.73 15.56
C ARG A 150 11.83 -2.19 15.93
N ALA A 151 10.61 -2.70 15.79
CA ALA A 151 10.25 -4.08 16.08
C ALA A 151 11.01 -5.10 15.21
N ARG A 152 11.29 -4.78 13.94
CA ARG A 152 12.12 -5.62 13.06
C ARG A 152 13.56 -5.81 13.59
N GLN A 153 14.05 -4.86 14.37
CA GLN A 153 15.39 -4.85 14.95
C GLN A 153 15.40 -5.22 16.44
N LEU A 154 14.28 -5.70 16.97
CA LEU A 154 14.19 -6.06 18.39
C LEU A 154 15.01 -7.32 18.67
N GLU A 155 15.79 -7.27 19.75
CA GLU A 155 16.50 -8.43 20.27
C GLU A 155 15.53 -9.41 20.93
N ALA A 156 15.76 -10.72 20.74
CA ALA A 156 14.88 -11.77 21.27
C ALA A 156 14.68 -11.68 22.79
N THR A 157 15.70 -11.24 23.53
CA THR A 157 15.65 -11.09 24.99
C THR A 157 14.69 -9.99 25.47
N ARG A 158 14.30 -9.06 24.60
CA ARG A 158 13.42 -7.93 24.91
C ARG A 158 11.99 -8.10 24.41
N ILE A 159 11.67 -9.24 23.78
CA ILE A 159 10.34 -9.45 23.21
C ILE A 159 9.25 -9.38 24.27
N GLN A 160 9.47 -9.99 25.44
CA GLN A 160 8.47 -10.04 26.50
C GLN A 160 8.17 -8.63 27.05
N GLU A 161 9.20 -7.83 27.29
CA GLU A 161 9.07 -6.42 27.68
C GLU A 161 8.26 -5.63 26.64
N GLN A 162 8.58 -5.82 25.35
CA GLN A 162 7.85 -5.15 24.28
C GLN A 162 6.37 -5.57 24.24
N LEU A 163 6.07 -6.87 24.39
CA LEU A 163 4.69 -7.35 24.38
C LEU A 163 3.87 -6.80 25.56
N GLU A 164 4.49 -6.66 26.74
CA GLU A 164 3.84 -6.05 27.91
C GLU A 164 3.55 -4.56 27.71
N LEU A 165 4.43 -3.83 27.01
CA LEU A 165 4.17 -2.45 26.62
C LEU A 165 2.98 -2.36 25.65
N LEU A 166 2.92 -3.26 24.66
CA LEU A 166 1.81 -3.30 23.70
C LEU A 166 0.48 -3.66 24.38
N ASP A 167 0.49 -4.55 25.38
CA ASP A 167 -0.69 -4.88 26.18
C ASP A 167 -1.22 -3.64 26.94
N LYS A 168 -0.32 -2.85 27.53
CA LYS A 168 -0.68 -1.58 28.20
C LYS A 168 -1.25 -0.55 27.22
N VAL A 169 -0.74 -0.50 25.99
CA VAL A 169 -1.26 0.39 24.94
C VAL A 169 -2.65 -0.05 24.49
N ALA A 170 -2.83 -1.33 24.18
CA ALA A 170 -4.13 -1.88 23.76
C ALA A 170 -5.21 -1.75 24.85
N ALA A 171 -4.82 -1.84 26.13
CA ALA A 171 -5.73 -1.66 27.26
C ALA A 171 -6.34 -0.25 27.35
N GLN A 172 -5.73 0.77 26.73
CA GLN A 172 -6.27 2.12 26.68
C GLN A 172 -7.50 2.23 25.79
N ARG A 173 -7.74 1.25 24.90
CA ARG A 173 -8.87 1.19 23.95
C ARG A 173 -8.98 2.40 23.02
N ASP A 174 -7.89 3.14 22.86
CA ASP A 174 -7.77 4.15 21.82
C ASP A 174 -7.54 3.46 20.47
N PHE A 175 -8.31 3.87 19.46
CA PHE A 175 -8.33 3.21 18.16
C PHE A 175 -6.96 3.29 17.47
N ASP A 176 -6.36 4.47 17.39
CA ASP A 176 -5.10 4.68 16.67
C ASP A 176 -3.94 3.99 17.38
N LEU A 177 -3.89 4.09 18.71
CA LEU A 177 -2.89 3.40 19.53
C LEU A 177 -3.01 1.88 19.42
N THR A 178 -4.24 1.34 19.47
CA THR A 178 -4.47 -0.11 19.32
C THR A 178 -4.11 -0.58 17.92
N ASN A 179 -4.47 0.17 16.89
CA ASN A 179 -4.14 -0.16 15.50
C ASN A 179 -2.61 -0.13 15.27
N ASN A 180 -1.91 0.85 15.83
CA ASN A 180 -0.46 0.92 15.82
C ASN A 180 0.18 -0.27 16.55
N ALA A 181 -0.34 -0.64 17.72
CA ALA A 181 0.13 -1.78 18.49
C ALA A 181 -0.03 -3.10 17.72
N ILE A 182 -1.14 -3.28 17.01
CA ILE A 182 -1.33 -4.41 16.09
C ILE A 182 -0.28 -4.39 14.98
N GLY A 183 -0.02 -3.22 14.37
CA GLY A 183 1.05 -3.05 13.39
C GLY A 183 2.40 -3.55 13.90
N VAL A 184 2.76 -3.21 15.13
CA VAL A 184 4.00 -3.68 15.79
C VAL A 184 3.97 -5.19 16.05
N CYS A 185 2.86 -5.72 16.57
CA CYS A 185 2.68 -7.16 16.77
C CYS A 185 2.88 -7.94 15.46
N LEU A 186 2.40 -7.44 14.33
CA LEU A 186 2.55 -8.11 13.03
C LEU A 186 4.02 -8.17 12.59
N GLU A 187 4.82 -7.14 12.85
CA GLU A 187 6.26 -7.16 12.58
C GLU A 187 7.00 -8.13 13.52
N LEU A 188 6.63 -8.18 14.79
CA LEU A 188 7.18 -9.16 15.74
C LEU A 188 6.80 -10.59 15.36
N TYR A 189 5.58 -10.81 14.87
CA TYR A 189 5.09 -12.11 14.41
C TYR A 189 5.95 -12.63 13.25
N ALA A 190 6.28 -11.77 12.28
CA ALA A 190 7.20 -12.11 11.19
C ALA A 190 8.63 -12.33 11.68
N ARG A 191 9.15 -11.42 12.51
CA ARG A 191 10.54 -11.48 13.00
C ARG A 191 10.84 -12.75 13.79
N PHE A 192 9.90 -13.15 14.65
CA PHE A 192 10.05 -14.29 15.56
C PHE A 192 9.20 -15.50 15.13
N TYR A 193 8.86 -15.60 13.84
CA TYR A 193 7.92 -16.61 13.35
C TYR A 193 8.33 -18.05 13.70
N GLN A 194 9.63 -18.35 13.66
CA GLN A 194 10.15 -19.69 13.94
C GLN A 194 9.97 -20.14 15.40
N ASP A 195 9.76 -19.19 16.32
CA ASP A 195 9.46 -19.50 17.72
C ASP A 195 7.94 -19.67 17.90
N ALA A 196 7.48 -20.90 18.08
CA ALA A 196 6.07 -21.22 18.22
C ALA A 196 5.42 -20.55 19.46
N ASN A 197 6.17 -20.36 20.55
CA ASN A 197 5.66 -19.70 21.74
C ASN A 197 5.45 -18.22 21.49
N HIS A 198 6.43 -17.53 20.89
CA HIS A 198 6.27 -16.13 20.50
C HIS A 198 5.16 -15.97 19.47
N ARG A 199 5.12 -16.80 18.43
CA ARG A 199 4.08 -16.79 17.39
C ARG A 199 2.67 -16.89 18.00
N GLY A 200 2.43 -17.88 18.85
CA GLY A 200 1.14 -18.08 19.51
C GLY A 200 0.81 -16.98 20.54
N SER A 201 1.81 -16.46 21.24
CA SER A 201 1.66 -15.35 22.20
C SER A 201 1.26 -14.05 21.52
N ILE A 202 1.88 -13.72 20.38
CA ILE A 202 1.59 -12.52 19.59
C ILE A 202 0.21 -12.63 18.94
N ARG A 203 -0.11 -13.77 18.32
CA ARG A 203 -1.42 -13.99 17.68
C ARG A 203 -2.58 -13.77 18.67
N ARG A 204 -2.48 -14.36 19.86
CA ARG A 204 -3.51 -14.18 20.91
C ARG A 204 -3.72 -12.72 21.30
N ARG A 205 -2.65 -11.91 21.36
CA ARG A 205 -2.75 -10.47 21.65
C ARG A 205 -3.44 -9.70 20.54
N VAL A 206 -3.10 -9.99 19.28
CA VAL A 206 -3.77 -9.38 18.13
C VAL A 206 -5.26 -9.70 18.16
N GLU A 207 -5.62 -10.97 18.37
CA GLU A 207 -7.02 -11.40 18.42
C GLU A 207 -7.78 -10.83 19.64
N ALA A 208 -7.14 -10.72 20.81
CA ALA A 208 -7.74 -10.11 22.01
C ALA A 208 -8.13 -8.64 21.79
N SER A 209 -7.34 -7.90 21.00
CA SER A 209 -7.61 -6.51 20.64
C SER A 209 -8.81 -6.34 19.70
N PHE A 210 -9.33 -7.41 19.09
CA PHE A 210 -10.40 -7.30 18.09
C PHE A 210 -11.71 -6.77 18.67
N THR A 211 -12.04 -7.04 19.93
CA THR A 211 -13.35 -6.74 20.54
C THR A 211 -13.85 -5.31 20.27
N HIS A 212 -12.94 -4.33 20.21
CA HIS A 212 -13.28 -2.91 20.04
C HIS A 212 -12.90 -2.33 18.67
N LEU A 213 -12.36 -3.15 17.76
CA LEU A 213 -11.92 -2.68 16.45
C LEU A 213 -13.01 -2.88 15.40
N PRO A 214 -13.09 -2.03 14.37
CA PRO A 214 -13.88 -2.26 13.17
C PRO A 214 -13.51 -3.58 12.47
N VAL A 215 -14.49 -4.25 11.85
CA VAL A 215 -14.31 -5.55 11.18
C VAL A 215 -13.24 -5.53 10.07
N ASN A 216 -13.07 -4.41 9.37
CA ASN A 216 -12.02 -4.26 8.35
C ASN A 216 -10.61 -4.29 8.95
N VAL A 217 -10.39 -3.68 10.11
CA VAL A 217 -9.08 -3.72 10.80
C VAL A 217 -8.77 -5.14 11.27
N ARG A 218 -9.78 -5.85 11.79
CA ARG A 218 -9.64 -7.27 12.18
C ARG A 218 -9.29 -8.14 10.98
N PHE A 219 -10.02 -7.98 9.88
CA PHE A 219 -9.75 -8.67 8.62
C PHE A 219 -8.32 -8.40 8.12
N ASP A 220 -7.89 -7.14 8.11
CA ASP A 220 -6.55 -6.74 7.68
C ASP A 220 -5.45 -7.39 8.53
N ALA A 221 -5.63 -7.41 9.85
CA ALA A 221 -4.68 -8.05 10.75
C ALA A 221 -4.57 -9.56 10.47
N LEU A 222 -5.71 -10.25 10.30
CA LEU A 222 -5.74 -11.69 9.98
C LEU A 222 -5.11 -11.99 8.61
N VAL A 223 -5.38 -11.16 7.61
CA VAL A 223 -4.77 -11.32 6.28
C VAL A 223 -3.26 -11.15 6.34
N ARG A 224 -2.77 -10.16 7.10
CA ARG A 224 -1.32 -9.95 7.28
C ARG A 224 -0.66 -11.10 8.04
N LEU A 225 -1.25 -11.59 9.14
CA LEU A 225 -0.75 -12.78 9.84
C LEU A 225 -0.69 -13.99 8.89
N GLY A 226 -1.75 -14.22 8.11
CA GLY A 226 -1.83 -15.35 7.19
C GLY A 226 -0.79 -15.29 6.08
N ASN A 227 -0.52 -14.09 5.56
CA ASN A 227 0.53 -13.87 4.57
C ASN A 227 1.92 -14.17 5.13
N VAL A 228 2.22 -13.74 6.36
CA VAL A 228 3.48 -14.08 7.04
C VAL A 228 3.59 -15.60 7.21
N ALA A 229 2.53 -16.27 7.65
CA ALA A 229 2.54 -17.73 7.78
C ALA A 229 2.82 -18.44 6.44
N ALA A 230 2.20 -17.98 5.36
CA ALA A 230 2.45 -18.52 4.03
C ALA A 230 3.87 -18.24 3.51
N GLU A 231 4.44 -17.07 3.78
CA GLU A 231 5.84 -16.73 3.45
C GLU A 231 6.84 -17.65 4.16
N HIS A 232 6.49 -18.14 5.35
CA HIS A 232 7.24 -19.15 6.10
C HIS A 232 6.86 -20.60 5.75
N ALA A 233 6.08 -20.82 4.67
CA ALA A 233 5.59 -22.12 4.21
C ALA A 233 4.69 -22.90 5.20
N ASP A 234 4.16 -22.24 6.24
CA ASP A 234 3.18 -22.81 7.18
C ASP A 234 1.76 -22.68 6.60
N LYS A 235 1.45 -23.56 5.65
CA LYS A 235 0.13 -23.63 5.01
C LYS A 235 -1.02 -23.88 6.01
N PRO A 236 -0.89 -24.77 7.00
CA PRO A 236 -1.95 -24.98 8.00
C PRO A 236 -2.31 -23.70 8.77
N GLU A 237 -1.32 -22.95 9.25
CA GLU A 237 -1.56 -21.68 9.96
C GLU A 237 -2.15 -20.62 9.03
N ALA A 238 -1.61 -20.48 7.80
CA ALA A 238 -2.16 -19.59 6.79
C ALA A 238 -3.64 -19.91 6.46
N ALA A 239 -3.99 -21.19 6.32
CA ALA A 239 -5.36 -21.63 6.07
C ALA A 239 -6.29 -21.35 7.27
N SER A 240 -5.80 -21.55 8.51
CA SER A 240 -6.56 -21.18 9.72
C SER A 240 -6.85 -19.68 9.75
N LEU A 241 -5.88 -18.85 9.40
CA LEU A 241 -6.02 -17.39 9.38
C LEU A 241 -6.92 -16.93 8.23
N ALA A 242 -6.86 -17.58 7.07
CA ALA A 242 -7.79 -17.37 5.96
C ALA A 242 -9.24 -17.66 6.37
N LYS A 243 -9.48 -18.76 7.07
CA LYS A 243 -10.80 -19.11 7.62
C LYS A 243 -11.29 -18.05 8.61
N ALA A 244 -10.43 -17.57 9.50
CA ALA A 244 -10.78 -16.52 10.44
C ALA A 244 -11.09 -15.19 9.73
N ALA A 245 -10.31 -14.82 8.71
CA ALA A 245 -10.55 -13.63 7.89
C ALA A 245 -11.89 -13.72 7.15
N ALA A 246 -12.19 -14.87 6.54
CA ALA A 246 -13.48 -15.12 5.91
C ALA A 246 -14.65 -14.94 6.91
N ALA A 247 -14.50 -15.43 8.15
CA ALA A 247 -15.52 -15.24 9.18
C ALA A 247 -15.74 -13.76 9.56
N GLN A 248 -14.68 -12.93 9.59
CA GLN A 248 -14.83 -11.48 9.78
C GLN A 248 -15.57 -10.83 8.61
N LEU A 249 -15.27 -11.29 7.39
CA LEU A 249 -15.88 -10.77 6.18
C LEU A 249 -17.39 -11.07 6.12
N GLU A 250 -17.80 -12.27 6.53
CA GLU A 250 -19.22 -12.65 6.64
C GLU A 250 -19.96 -11.94 7.77
N ALA A 251 -19.30 -11.65 8.89
CA ALA A 251 -19.91 -10.94 10.01
C ALA A 251 -20.11 -9.43 9.77
N GLY A 252 -19.34 -8.85 8.83
CA GLY A 252 -19.37 -7.42 8.53
C GLY A 252 -20.52 -7.01 7.61
N ARG A 253 -20.93 -5.74 7.71
CA ARG A 253 -21.76 -5.08 6.69
C ARG A 253 -20.85 -4.24 5.81
N TRP A 254 -20.94 -4.45 4.51
CA TRP A 254 -20.00 -3.87 3.54
C TRP A 254 -20.74 -3.14 2.45
N LEU A 255 -20.17 -2.01 2.01
CA LEU A 255 -20.53 -1.47 0.71
C LEU A 255 -20.07 -2.44 -0.38
N PRO A 256 -20.77 -2.52 -1.53
CA PRO A 256 -20.47 -3.49 -2.58
C PRO A 256 -19.01 -3.44 -3.05
N GLY A 257 -18.50 -2.25 -3.38
CA GLY A 257 -17.11 -2.07 -3.81
C GLY A 257 -16.10 -2.50 -2.74
N ALA A 258 -16.33 -2.13 -1.48
CA ALA A 258 -15.48 -2.54 -0.36
C ALA A 258 -15.50 -4.07 -0.17
N ARG A 259 -16.67 -4.72 -0.28
CA ARG A 259 -16.78 -6.18 -0.19
C ARG A 259 -15.97 -6.87 -1.27
N VAL A 260 -16.08 -6.40 -2.52
CA VAL A 260 -15.34 -6.92 -3.67
C VAL A 260 -13.82 -6.86 -3.43
N VAL A 261 -13.31 -5.75 -2.91
CA VAL A 261 -11.87 -5.59 -2.59
C VAL A 261 -11.44 -6.58 -1.51
N MET A 262 -12.25 -6.78 -0.46
CA MET A 262 -11.93 -7.72 0.61
C MET A 262 -11.98 -9.18 0.14
N ASP A 263 -12.95 -9.56 -0.69
CA ASP A 263 -13.01 -10.89 -1.28
C ASP A 263 -11.75 -11.19 -2.12
N ALA A 264 -11.27 -10.23 -2.92
CA ALA A 264 -10.03 -10.39 -3.68
C ALA A 264 -8.80 -10.64 -2.78
N ARG A 265 -8.68 -9.89 -1.68
CA ARG A 265 -7.60 -10.06 -0.69
C ARG A 265 -7.68 -11.40 0.04
N LEU A 266 -8.88 -11.87 0.34
CA LEU A 266 -9.10 -13.21 0.91
C LEU A 266 -8.68 -14.30 -0.09
N ALA A 267 -9.01 -14.15 -1.37
CA ALA A 267 -8.63 -15.10 -2.41
C ALA A 267 -7.11 -15.22 -2.56
N GLU A 268 -6.37 -14.11 -2.53
CA GLU A 268 -4.89 -14.16 -2.52
C GLU A 268 -4.35 -14.96 -1.33
N LEU A 269 -4.90 -14.73 -0.13
CA LEU A 269 -4.47 -15.46 1.06
C LEU A 269 -4.81 -16.95 0.96
N LEU A 270 -6.01 -17.31 0.48
CA LEU A 270 -6.41 -18.70 0.25
C LEU A 270 -5.44 -19.40 -0.71
N HIS A 271 -5.08 -18.74 -1.81
CA HIS A 271 -4.10 -19.28 -2.76
C HIS A 271 -2.73 -19.50 -2.10
N ARG A 272 -2.23 -18.52 -1.35
CA ARG A 272 -0.95 -18.63 -0.61
C ARG A 272 -1.00 -19.73 0.46
N ALA A 273 -2.16 -19.97 1.07
CA ALA A 273 -2.41 -21.08 1.98
C ALA A 273 -2.51 -22.45 1.26
N GLY A 274 -2.51 -22.47 -0.07
CA GLY A 274 -2.56 -23.68 -0.91
C GLY A 274 -3.94 -24.02 -1.48
N ASP A 275 -4.99 -23.25 -1.17
CA ASP A 275 -6.35 -23.47 -1.64
C ASP A 275 -6.68 -22.60 -2.85
N SER A 276 -6.08 -22.95 -3.99
CA SER A 276 -6.29 -22.23 -5.26
C SER A 276 -7.68 -22.44 -5.86
N ALA A 277 -8.35 -23.53 -5.51
CA ALA A 277 -9.71 -23.80 -5.98
C ALA A 277 -10.69 -22.83 -5.31
N ARG A 278 -10.64 -22.73 -3.98
CA ARG A 278 -11.47 -21.79 -3.24
C ARG A 278 -11.15 -20.33 -3.56
N ALA A 279 -9.87 -20.00 -3.78
CA ALA A 279 -9.48 -18.66 -4.24
C ALA A 279 -10.21 -18.27 -5.54
N ARG A 280 -10.27 -19.17 -6.54
CA ARG A 280 -11.01 -18.92 -7.79
C ARG A 280 -12.50 -18.75 -7.55
N GLU A 281 -13.11 -19.56 -6.68
CA GLU A 281 -14.53 -19.43 -6.34
C GLU A 281 -14.84 -18.07 -5.72
N VAL A 282 -14.02 -17.61 -4.77
CA VAL A 282 -14.17 -16.30 -4.13
C VAL A 282 -14.03 -15.18 -5.16
N LEU A 283 -13.05 -15.24 -6.06
CA LEU A 283 -12.90 -14.24 -7.12
C LEU A 283 -14.07 -14.23 -8.11
N ALA A 284 -14.60 -15.40 -8.47
CA ALA A 284 -15.79 -15.49 -9.32
C ALA A 284 -17.03 -14.91 -8.61
N GLN A 285 -17.16 -15.10 -7.29
CA GLN A 285 -18.23 -14.48 -6.50
C GLN A 285 -18.06 -12.96 -6.39
N ALA A 286 -16.84 -12.47 -6.18
CA ALA A 286 -16.54 -11.05 -6.15
C ALA A 286 -16.90 -10.36 -7.48
N GLN A 287 -16.56 -10.98 -8.61
CA GLN A 287 -16.99 -10.49 -9.93
C GLN A 287 -18.51 -10.45 -10.06
N LYS A 288 -19.21 -11.53 -9.70
CA LYS A 288 -20.68 -11.58 -9.77
C LYS A 288 -21.33 -10.50 -8.89
N LEU A 289 -20.78 -10.28 -7.70
CA LEU A 289 -21.25 -9.23 -6.79
C LEU A 289 -21.06 -7.85 -7.42
N PHE A 290 -19.87 -7.59 -7.96
CA PHE A 290 -19.58 -6.36 -8.69
C PHE A 290 -20.57 -6.16 -9.83
N ASP A 291 -20.80 -7.17 -10.67
CA ASP A 291 -21.71 -7.08 -11.83
C ASP A 291 -23.15 -6.80 -11.39
N ALA A 292 -23.62 -7.49 -10.35
CA ALA A 292 -24.98 -7.33 -9.85
C ALA A 292 -25.22 -5.97 -9.17
N GLN A 293 -24.17 -5.35 -8.62
CA GLN A 293 -24.27 -4.13 -7.82
C GLN A 293 -23.48 -2.95 -8.40
N ARG A 294 -23.04 -3.05 -9.67
CA ARG A 294 -22.20 -2.05 -10.35
C ARG A 294 -22.75 -0.64 -10.25
N GLU A 295 -24.07 -0.49 -10.42
CA GLU A 295 -24.71 0.82 -10.36
C GLU A 295 -24.84 1.40 -8.94
N GLN A 296 -24.65 0.57 -7.91
CA GLN A 296 -24.56 1.02 -6.51
C GLN A 296 -23.12 1.43 -6.12
N ILE A 297 -22.13 1.08 -6.95
CA ILE A 297 -20.74 1.50 -6.79
C ILE A 297 -20.57 2.84 -7.51
N GLN A 298 -20.10 3.84 -6.78
CA GLN A 298 -19.82 5.17 -7.34
C GLN A 298 -18.85 5.04 -8.50
N SER A 299 -19.09 5.78 -9.59
CA SER A 299 -18.35 5.58 -10.86
C SER A 299 -16.83 5.65 -10.69
N PHE A 300 -16.35 6.54 -9.82
CA PHE A 300 -14.94 6.73 -9.53
C PHE A 300 -14.32 5.63 -8.64
N ASP A 301 -15.15 4.80 -7.98
CA ASP A 301 -14.70 3.65 -7.17
C ASP A 301 -14.71 2.33 -7.96
N ARG A 302 -15.32 2.30 -9.15
CA ARG A 302 -15.54 1.06 -9.92
C ARG A 302 -14.22 0.43 -10.37
N ALA A 303 -13.36 1.21 -11.00
CA ALA A 303 -12.04 0.75 -11.42
C ALA A 303 -11.18 0.37 -10.21
N GLU A 304 -11.28 1.11 -9.11
CA GLU A 304 -10.61 0.78 -7.84
C GLU A 304 -11.03 -0.56 -7.27
N SER A 305 -12.32 -0.88 -7.34
CA SER A 305 -12.85 -2.16 -6.86
C SER A 305 -12.44 -3.34 -7.74
N LEU A 306 -12.28 -3.14 -9.06
CA LEU A 306 -11.89 -4.19 -10.00
C LEU A 306 -10.40 -4.51 -9.99
N ARG A 307 -9.51 -3.54 -9.73
CA ARG A 307 -8.05 -3.76 -9.74
C ARG A 307 -7.61 -4.89 -8.80
N PRO A 308 -8.04 -4.97 -7.53
CA PRO A 308 -7.69 -6.08 -6.64
C PRO A 308 -8.13 -7.44 -7.15
N ILE A 309 -9.28 -7.53 -7.84
CA ILE A 309 -9.70 -8.79 -8.46
C ILE A 309 -8.69 -9.22 -9.54
N ALA A 310 -8.25 -8.30 -10.40
CA ALA A 310 -7.25 -8.59 -11.44
C ALA A 310 -5.90 -8.99 -10.83
N GLU A 311 -5.45 -8.26 -9.81
CA GLU A 311 -4.24 -8.55 -9.05
C GLU A 311 -4.26 -9.97 -8.46
N ALA A 312 -5.41 -10.35 -7.88
CA ALA A 312 -5.59 -11.67 -7.30
C ALA A 312 -5.65 -12.79 -8.35
N TYR A 313 -6.31 -12.58 -9.49
CA TYR A 313 -6.25 -13.54 -10.61
C TYR A 313 -4.82 -13.75 -11.10
N GLN A 314 -4.05 -12.67 -11.21
CA GLN A 314 -2.65 -12.76 -11.59
C GLN A 314 -1.84 -13.52 -10.53
N ALA A 315 -2.09 -13.26 -9.24
CA ALA A 315 -1.40 -13.94 -8.14
C ALA A 315 -1.63 -15.46 -8.15
N ILE A 316 -2.81 -15.93 -8.56
CA ILE A 316 -3.11 -17.36 -8.67
C ILE A 316 -2.70 -18.00 -10.02
N GLY A 317 -2.04 -17.24 -10.89
CA GLY A 317 -1.52 -17.68 -12.19
C GLY A 317 -2.52 -17.65 -13.35
N ASP A 318 -3.67 -16.98 -13.20
CA ASP A 318 -4.67 -16.82 -14.27
C ASP A 318 -4.55 -15.45 -14.94
N THR A 319 -3.49 -15.28 -15.73
CA THR A 319 -3.20 -14.03 -16.44
C THR A 319 -4.30 -13.65 -17.44
N ALA A 320 -5.01 -14.62 -18.02
CA ALA A 320 -6.10 -14.36 -18.94
C ALA A 320 -7.29 -13.70 -18.24
N ALA A 321 -7.69 -14.23 -17.08
CA ALA A 321 -8.74 -13.62 -16.25
C ALA A 321 -8.29 -12.26 -15.71
N ALA A 322 -7.04 -12.13 -15.24
CA ALA A 322 -6.49 -10.86 -14.79
C ALA A 322 -6.60 -9.78 -15.88
N LEU A 323 -6.16 -10.10 -17.11
CA LEU A 323 -6.23 -9.18 -18.24
C LEU A 323 -7.68 -8.82 -18.61
N ALA A 324 -8.61 -9.77 -18.53
CA ALA A 324 -10.04 -9.49 -18.75
C ALA A 324 -10.59 -8.49 -17.72
N ILE A 325 -10.21 -8.62 -16.44
CA ILE A 325 -10.64 -7.69 -15.40
C ILE A 325 -9.96 -6.32 -15.53
N TYR A 326 -8.68 -6.26 -15.91
CA TYR A 326 -8.02 -4.98 -16.20
C TYR A 326 -8.67 -4.23 -17.35
N ARG A 327 -9.10 -4.92 -18.43
CA ARG A 327 -9.87 -4.26 -19.51
C ARG A 327 -11.14 -3.61 -18.94
N ARG A 328 -11.88 -4.32 -18.09
CA ARG A 328 -13.08 -3.78 -17.43
C ARG A 328 -12.76 -2.59 -16.52
N ALA A 329 -11.70 -2.67 -15.72
CA ALA A 329 -11.27 -1.56 -14.86
C ALA A 329 -10.91 -0.31 -15.68
N VAL A 330 -10.27 -0.48 -16.83
CA VAL A 330 -9.95 0.62 -17.75
C VAL A 330 -11.22 1.24 -18.35
N GLU A 331 -12.20 0.43 -18.74
CA GLU A 331 -13.48 0.95 -19.25
C GLU A 331 -14.28 1.68 -18.16
N ASP A 332 -14.46 1.07 -16.98
CA ASP A 332 -15.18 1.68 -15.86
C ASP A 332 -14.51 3.00 -15.42
N GLY A 333 -13.18 3.06 -15.40
CA GLY A 333 -12.43 4.27 -15.12
C GLY A 333 -12.63 5.35 -16.20
N ALA A 334 -12.76 4.95 -17.46
CA ALA A 334 -12.95 5.85 -18.61
C ALA A 334 -14.38 6.42 -18.72
N GLU A 335 -15.38 5.81 -18.08
CA GLU A 335 -16.76 6.30 -18.02
C GLU A 335 -16.91 7.59 -17.19
N ASN A 336 -15.93 7.90 -16.33
CA ASN A 336 -16.00 9.10 -15.52
C ASN A 336 -16.09 10.38 -16.39
N PRO A 337 -17.03 11.30 -16.10
CA PRO A 337 -17.28 12.45 -16.98
C PRO A 337 -16.13 13.45 -17.02
N ASN A 338 -15.40 13.61 -15.92
CA ASN A 338 -14.30 14.57 -15.79
C ASN A 338 -12.95 13.90 -16.09
N ALA A 339 -11.97 14.67 -16.57
CA ALA A 339 -10.65 14.13 -16.89
C ALA A 339 -9.80 13.79 -15.65
N ARG A 340 -9.98 14.45 -14.50
CA ARG A 340 -9.25 14.12 -13.27
C ARG A 340 -9.42 12.65 -12.85
N PRO A 341 -10.63 12.15 -12.52
CA PRO A 341 -10.80 10.76 -12.09
C PRO A 341 -10.37 9.76 -13.17
N ARG A 342 -10.58 10.07 -14.46
CA ARG A 342 -10.06 9.25 -15.58
C ARG A 342 -8.54 9.13 -15.56
N ALA A 343 -7.84 10.24 -15.32
CA ALA A 343 -6.38 10.26 -15.25
C ALA A 343 -5.86 9.49 -14.03
N GLU A 344 -6.51 9.63 -12.88
CA GLU A 344 -6.18 8.91 -11.65
C GLU A 344 -6.38 7.40 -11.82
N ASP A 345 -7.52 6.97 -12.36
CA ASP A 345 -7.82 5.56 -12.58
C ASP A 345 -6.92 4.92 -13.63
N LEU A 346 -6.64 5.63 -14.73
CA LEU A 346 -5.73 5.15 -15.76
C LEU A 346 -4.33 4.95 -15.18
N ALA A 347 -3.82 5.92 -14.41
CA ALA A 347 -2.50 5.81 -13.80
C ALA A 347 -2.43 4.72 -12.73
N ALA A 348 -3.45 4.59 -11.88
CA ALA A 348 -3.53 3.53 -10.87
C ALA A 348 -3.58 2.14 -11.52
N THR A 349 -4.33 2.00 -12.62
CA THR A 349 -4.44 0.74 -13.37
C THR A 349 -3.12 0.38 -14.06
N CYS A 350 -2.44 1.34 -14.68
CA CYS A 350 -1.10 1.15 -15.24
C CYS A 350 -0.08 0.76 -14.17
N CYS A 351 -0.09 1.41 -13.00
CA CYS A 351 0.79 1.03 -11.89
C CYS A 351 0.50 -0.38 -11.38
N SER A 352 -0.77 -0.74 -11.22
CA SER A 352 -1.20 -2.08 -10.77
C SER A 352 -0.71 -3.16 -11.74
N MET A 353 -0.97 -3.02 -13.05
CA MET A 353 -0.47 -3.94 -14.09
C MET A 353 1.05 -4.06 -14.08
N ALA A 354 1.79 -2.95 -13.94
CA ALA A 354 3.25 -2.97 -13.90
C ALA A 354 3.79 -3.69 -12.65
N VAL A 355 3.20 -3.44 -11.48
CA VAL A 355 3.60 -4.04 -10.21
C VAL A 355 3.32 -5.55 -10.20
N HIS A 356 2.15 -5.96 -10.65
CA HIS A 356 1.72 -7.36 -10.65
C HIS A 356 2.18 -8.14 -11.89
N GLY A 357 2.74 -7.47 -12.88
CA GLY A 357 3.34 -8.12 -14.04
C GLY A 357 2.34 -8.61 -15.08
N VAL A 358 1.26 -7.87 -15.26
CA VAL A 358 0.28 -8.15 -16.31
C VAL A 358 0.62 -7.29 -17.51
N GLU A 359 1.08 -7.95 -18.58
CA GLU A 359 1.35 -7.29 -19.84
C GLU A 359 0.04 -7.00 -20.59
N PRO A 360 -0.23 -5.74 -20.96
CA PRO A 360 -1.39 -5.43 -21.77
C PRO A 360 -1.18 -5.95 -23.20
N ASP A 361 -2.23 -6.55 -23.76
CA ASP A 361 -2.25 -6.91 -25.18
C ASP A 361 -2.41 -5.67 -26.08
N ALA A 362 -2.36 -5.87 -27.40
CA ALA A 362 -2.44 -4.78 -28.36
C ALA A 362 -3.73 -3.96 -28.20
N GLY A 363 -4.87 -4.63 -27.93
CA GLY A 363 -6.16 -3.97 -27.74
C GLY A 363 -6.18 -3.10 -26.49
N LEU A 364 -5.73 -3.64 -25.36
CA LEU A 364 -5.65 -2.88 -24.11
C LEU A 364 -4.64 -1.73 -24.22
N ARG A 365 -3.48 -1.93 -24.85
CA ARG A 365 -2.51 -0.84 -25.10
C ARG A 365 -3.12 0.30 -25.90
N ALA A 366 -3.78 -0.02 -27.01
CA ALA A 366 -4.46 0.97 -27.84
C ALA A 366 -5.52 1.74 -27.03
N ARG A 367 -6.26 1.04 -26.16
CA ARG A 367 -7.28 1.65 -25.31
C ARG A 367 -6.68 2.58 -24.24
N LEU A 368 -5.63 2.15 -23.54
CA LEU A 368 -4.91 2.98 -22.56
C LEU A 368 -4.42 4.29 -23.21
N SER A 369 -3.79 4.19 -24.39
CA SER A 369 -3.33 5.36 -25.15
C SER A 369 -4.49 6.26 -25.63
N ALA A 370 -5.61 5.67 -26.06
CA ALA A 370 -6.79 6.45 -26.46
C ALA A 370 -7.36 7.27 -25.29
N ILE A 371 -7.43 6.68 -24.09
CA ILE A 371 -7.89 7.38 -22.88
C ILE A 371 -6.89 8.48 -22.50
N GLU A 372 -5.59 8.17 -22.46
CA GLU A 372 -4.53 9.17 -22.21
C GLU A 372 -4.65 10.37 -23.16
N ASN A 373 -4.84 10.12 -24.46
CA ASN A 373 -4.97 11.17 -25.48
C ASN A 373 -6.30 11.95 -25.36
N GLY A 374 -7.33 11.35 -24.79
CA GLY A 374 -8.63 11.96 -24.54
C GLY A 374 -8.72 12.79 -23.25
N LEU A 375 -7.68 12.81 -22.41
CA LEU A 375 -7.63 13.62 -21.18
C LEU A 375 -7.52 15.11 -21.53
N LYS A 376 -8.63 15.83 -21.35
CA LYS A 376 -8.81 17.27 -21.62
C LYS A 376 -9.97 17.81 -20.79
N ASP A 377 -10.19 19.13 -20.82
CA ASP A 377 -11.30 19.77 -20.12
C ASP A 377 -12.67 19.12 -20.40
N PRO A 378 -13.57 19.07 -19.40
CA PRO A 378 -13.38 19.55 -18.02
C PRO A 378 -12.51 18.62 -17.16
N TRP A 379 -11.64 19.19 -16.33
CA TRP A 379 -10.80 18.46 -15.37
C TRP A 379 -11.51 18.09 -14.08
#